data_AF-A0A6A5E2Q8-F1
#
_entry.id   AF-A0A6A5E2Q8-F1
#
_cell.length_a   1.000
_cell.length_b   1.000
_cell.length_c   1.000
_cell.angle_alpha   90.00
_cell.angle_beta   90.00
_cell.angle_gamma   90.00
#
_symmetry.space_group_name_H-M   'P 1'
#
loop_
_entity.id
_entity.type
_entity.pdbx_description
1 polymer ?
#
loop_
_entity_poly.entity_id
_entity_poly.type
_entity_poly.pdbx_seq_one_letter_code
_entity_poly.pdbx_strand_id
1 'polypeptide(L)'
;MLAHPSEAITVLKRLKSEEPDRISHKSLFRSGSLSETTSCNVCLRPTQQPLCNHTDLRTGNPWFCYKPKKLSCDARIDHAKGTYNQTFKATEEKLFQSGVNMKVYIRASGPANVTVLPKKEGQPEVESSTVKVGPSGYYYQGVWQALSGTKVRQFNAAAISQCLKGKVVHMHGDSTIRQFFEFLNAALPGLKEFDLHSQRVAGPFMALDYANNILVKFRFHSPPIQSPPVLTSKLRYIANEIDDLIGGTDTVVVFGIWAHFATYPMQIYIRRLQSIRRAVVRLLDRAPGTVVVIRTGTPRDVTLIYNDWHSLQCYKVLRTMFKGLNVHLIDAWEMVLAHHLPHNVHPPRPIIENMINVFLSYTCPQKGG
;
A
#
# COMPACT_ATOMS: atom_id res chain seq x y z
N MET A 1 -17.53 0.02 5.95
CA MET A 1 -18.01 0.59 7.23
C MET A 1 -16.80 0.84 8.12
N LEU A 2 -16.71 2.01 8.78
CA LEU A 2 -15.67 2.28 9.78
C LEU A 2 -16.06 1.60 11.10
N ALA A 3 -15.13 0.87 11.72
CA ALA A 3 -15.44 0.01 12.86
C ALA A 3 -15.33 0.69 14.24
N HIS A 4 -14.90 1.94 14.31
CA HIS A 4 -14.62 2.63 15.58
C HIS A 4 -15.64 3.72 15.92
N PRO A 5 -16.12 3.78 17.18
CA PRO A 5 -16.90 4.91 17.67
C PRO A 5 -16.04 6.18 17.77
N SER A 6 -16.70 7.33 17.94
CA SER A 6 -16.05 8.64 17.97
C SER A 6 -15.02 8.78 19.11
N GLU A 7 -15.31 8.16 20.24
CA GLU A 7 -14.51 8.09 21.46
C GLU A 7 -13.23 7.30 21.20
N ALA A 8 -13.33 6.14 20.53
CA ALA A 8 -12.17 5.36 20.12
C ALA A 8 -11.29 6.14 19.14
N ILE A 9 -11.88 6.92 18.22
CA ILE A 9 -11.13 7.78 17.29
C ILE A 9 -10.34 8.85 18.06
N THR A 10 -10.90 9.43 19.12
CA THR A 10 -10.18 10.38 19.98
C THR A 10 -8.95 9.74 20.63
N VAL A 11 -9.07 8.50 21.13
CA VAL A 11 -7.93 7.74 21.66
C VAL A 11 -6.89 7.47 20.57
N LEU A 12 -7.31 7.02 19.37
CA LEU A 12 -6.40 6.77 18.24
C LEU A 12 -5.65 8.03 17.79
N LYS A 13 -6.27 9.21 17.89
CA LYS A 13 -5.61 10.50 17.64
C LYS A 13 -4.56 10.79 18.71
N ARG A 14 -4.92 10.65 19.99
CA ARG A 14 -4.01 10.82 21.13
C ARG A 14 -2.76 9.95 20.98
N LEU A 15 -2.94 8.63 20.79
CA LEU A 15 -1.86 7.66 20.65
C LEU A 15 -0.90 7.99 19.51
N LYS A 16 -1.36 8.60 18.41
CA LYS A 16 -0.48 9.03 17.31
C LYS A 16 0.32 10.27 17.65
N SER A 17 -0.22 11.15 18.47
CA SER A 17 0.44 12.39 18.87
C SER A 17 1.44 12.14 19.99
N GLU A 18 1.03 11.39 21.02
CA GLU A 18 1.82 11.16 22.24
C GLU A 18 2.76 9.96 22.11
N GLU A 19 2.41 8.94 21.31
CA GLU A 19 3.16 7.70 21.15
C GLU A 19 3.39 7.36 19.66
N PRO A 20 4.01 8.26 18.88
CA PRO A 20 4.31 8.01 17.46
C PRO A 20 5.32 6.88 17.25
N ASP A 21 6.07 6.52 18.29
CA ASP A 21 7.09 5.47 18.33
C ASP A 21 6.58 4.13 18.89
N ARG A 22 5.26 3.97 19.10
CA ARG A 22 4.65 2.76 19.69
C ARG A 22 4.95 1.45 18.97
N ILE A 23 5.32 1.52 17.69
CA ILE A 23 6.03 0.43 17.03
C ILE A 23 7.50 0.80 17.00
N SER A 24 8.28 0.14 17.84
CA SER A 24 9.73 0.28 17.80
C SER A 24 10.29 -0.43 16.57
N HIS A 25 11.37 0.12 16.04
CA HIS A 25 12.21 -0.57 15.07
C HIS A 25 13.63 -0.67 15.64
N LYS A 26 14.41 -1.61 15.14
CA LYS A 26 15.78 -1.83 15.59
C LYS A 26 16.67 -2.10 14.39
N SER A 27 17.96 -1.86 14.57
CA SER A 27 19.00 -2.26 13.63
C SER A 27 20.12 -2.96 14.38
N LEU A 28 20.60 -4.05 13.78
CA LEU A 28 21.86 -4.68 14.14
C LEU A 28 23.01 -3.86 13.56
N PHE A 29 24.00 -3.57 14.40
CA PHE A 29 25.30 -3.03 14.01
C PHE A 29 26.35 -4.11 14.25
N ARG A 30 27.29 -4.29 13.30
CA ARG A 30 28.34 -5.31 13.42
C ARG A 30 29.66 -4.86 12.79
N SER A 31 30.75 -5.09 13.52
CA SER A 31 32.12 -4.99 13.02
C SER A 31 32.95 -6.13 13.61
N GLY A 32 33.45 -7.04 12.76
CA GLY A 32 34.10 -8.27 13.22
C GLY A 32 33.18 -9.11 14.12
N SER A 33 33.67 -9.47 15.31
CA SER A 33 32.92 -10.21 16.33
C SER A 33 32.01 -9.34 17.19
N LEU A 34 32.18 -8.01 17.16
CA LEU A 34 31.38 -7.09 17.95
C LEU A 34 30.03 -6.85 17.27
N SER A 35 28.95 -7.00 18.03
CA SER A 35 27.61 -6.64 17.57
C SER A 35 26.80 -5.93 18.65
N GLU A 36 26.02 -4.93 18.24
CA GLU A 36 25.11 -4.18 19.09
C GLU A 36 23.80 -3.94 18.34
N THR A 37 22.68 -4.06 19.03
CA THR A 37 21.36 -3.74 18.45
C THR A 37 20.84 -2.49 19.12
N THR A 38 20.52 -1.46 18.33
CA THR A 38 19.94 -0.21 18.85
C THR A 38 18.58 0.07 18.24
N SER A 39 17.78 0.88 18.94
CA SER A 39 16.47 1.30 18.44
C SER A 39 16.62 2.35 17.32
N CYS A 40 15.76 2.22 16.32
CA CYS A 40 15.64 3.12 15.19
C CYS A 40 14.19 3.55 15.01
N ASN A 41 13.98 4.79 14.60
CA ASN A 41 12.66 5.32 14.24
C ASN A 41 12.81 6.66 13.52
N VAL A 42 11.77 7.09 12.80
CA VAL A 42 11.65 8.50 12.37
C VAL A 42 11.23 9.41 13.53
N CYS A 43 10.49 8.87 14.51
CA CYS A 43 10.00 9.57 15.69
C CYS A 43 10.73 9.13 16.96
N LEU A 44 12.06 8.95 16.92
CA LEU A 44 12.84 8.61 18.12
C LEU A 44 12.61 9.66 19.21
N ARG A 45 12.40 9.20 20.45
CA ARG A 45 12.29 10.11 21.60
C ARG A 45 13.63 10.82 21.83
N PRO A 46 13.62 12.13 22.13
CA PRO A 46 14.84 12.83 22.50
C PRO A 46 15.48 12.19 23.73
N THR A 47 16.77 11.92 23.65
CA THR A 47 17.61 11.50 24.78
C THR A 47 18.93 12.23 24.72
N GLN A 48 19.77 12.10 25.75
CA GLN A 48 21.16 12.59 25.72
C GLN A 48 22.07 11.72 24.83
N GLN A 49 21.57 10.60 24.30
CA GLN A 49 22.37 9.67 23.51
C GLN A 49 22.62 10.22 22.09
N PRO A 50 23.86 10.13 21.56
CA PRO A 50 24.13 10.47 20.16
C PRO A 50 23.28 9.63 19.19
N LEU A 51 22.98 10.19 18.02
CA LEU A 51 22.18 9.55 16.99
C LEU A 51 23.00 9.27 15.73
N CYS A 52 22.68 8.16 15.07
CA CYS A 52 23.05 7.90 13.70
C CYS A 52 21.97 8.44 12.76
N ASN A 53 22.37 9.31 11.83
CA ASN A 53 21.49 9.89 10.82
C ASN A 53 21.59 9.10 9.51
N HIS A 54 20.51 8.38 9.18
CA HIS A 54 20.37 7.62 7.94
C HIS A 54 19.29 8.22 7.03
N THR A 55 19.12 9.55 7.11
CA THR A 55 18.23 10.29 6.21
C THR A 55 18.66 10.03 4.77
N ASP A 56 17.68 9.71 3.93
CA ASP A 56 17.93 9.50 2.50
C ASP A 56 18.43 10.78 1.84
N LEU A 57 19.60 10.73 1.23
CA LEU A 57 20.23 11.92 0.65
C LEU A 57 19.45 12.49 -0.55
N ARG A 58 18.73 11.64 -1.30
CA ARG A 58 18.00 12.05 -2.52
C ARG A 58 16.64 12.65 -2.21
N THR A 59 15.93 12.08 -1.25
CA THR A 59 14.54 12.47 -0.93
C THR A 59 14.42 13.26 0.35
N GLY A 60 15.48 13.33 1.15
CA GLY A 60 15.47 13.90 2.49
C GLY A 60 14.56 13.14 3.45
N ASN A 61 14.18 11.88 3.16
CA ASN A 61 13.29 11.13 4.03
C ASN A 61 14.04 10.66 5.29
N PRO A 62 13.60 11.08 6.49
CA PRO A 62 14.34 10.86 7.72
C PRO A 62 14.29 9.41 8.19
N TRP A 63 15.42 8.93 8.71
CA TRP A 63 15.52 7.70 9.46
C TRP A 63 16.69 7.78 10.44
N PHE A 64 16.44 7.53 11.71
CA PHE A 64 17.45 7.70 12.76
C PHE A 64 17.56 6.42 13.59
N CYS A 65 18.75 6.19 14.16
CA CYS A 65 19.01 5.16 15.14
C CYS A 65 19.78 5.75 16.31
N TYR A 66 19.58 5.24 17.53
CA TYR A 66 20.52 5.54 18.62
C TYR A 66 21.91 4.99 18.26
N LYS A 67 22.96 5.77 18.52
CA LYS A 67 24.33 5.35 18.22
C LYS A 67 24.74 4.18 19.13
N PRO A 68 25.23 3.05 18.59
CA PRO A 68 25.79 1.96 19.39
C PRO A 68 27.01 2.44 20.18
N LYS A 69 27.27 1.84 21.34
CA LYS A 69 28.29 2.35 22.29
C LYS A 69 29.71 2.17 21.76
N LYS A 70 29.96 1.06 21.05
CA LYS A 70 31.30 0.64 20.61
C LYS A 70 31.45 0.55 19.09
N LEU A 71 30.39 0.84 18.32
CA LEU A 71 30.37 0.72 16.86
C LEU A 71 30.11 2.07 16.16
N SER A 72 30.59 2.18 14.91
CA SER A 72 30.24 3.31 14.03
C SER A 72 28.79 3.19 13.55
N CYS A 73 28.19 4.31 13.16
CA CYS A 73 26.91 4.33 12.47
C CYS A 73 26.94 3.60 11.12
N ASP A 74 28.12 3.49 10.50
CA ASP A 74 28.29 2.80 9.20
C ASP A 74 28.26 1.28 9.33
N ALA A 75 28.38 0.76 10.56
CA ALA A 75 28.32 -0.68 10.84
C ALA A 75 26.90 -1.26 10.78
N ARG A 76 25.90 -0.50 10.30
CA ARG A 76 24.48 -0.87 10.28
C ARG A 76 24.19 -1.95 9.23
N ILE A 77 23.71 -3.11 9.69
CA ILE A 77 23.49 -4.30 8.86
C ILE A 77 22.07 -4.40 8.32
N ASP A 78 21.07 -4.11 9.14
CA ASP A 78 19.67 -4.38 8.81
C ASP A 78 18.68 -3.33 9.31
N HIS A 79 17.41 -3.58 9.03
CA HIS A 79 16.24 -2.95 9.63
C HIS A 79 15.31 -4.07 10.07
N ALA A 80 14.86 -4.05 11.32
CA ALA A 80 13.92 -5.00 11.87
C ALA A 80 12.76 -4.29 12.59
N LYS A 81 11.57 -4.89 12.54
CA LYS A 81 10.48 -4.53 13.45
C LYS A 81 10.86 -4.94 14.87
N GLY A 82 10.69 -4.04 15.82
CA GLY A 82 10.86 -4.28 17.26
C GLY A 82 9.55 -4.64 17.95
N THR A 83 9.44 -4.25 19.22
CA THR A 83 8.26 -4.45 20.06
C THR A 83 7.18 -3.41 19.75
N TYR A 84 5.94 -3.80 20.07
CA TYR A 84 4.79 -2.93 20.10
C TYR A 84 4.43 -2.60 21.54
N ASN A 85 4.45 -1.31 21.88
CA ASN A 85 4.08 -0.83 23.21
C ASN A 85 3.14 0.35 23.03
N GLN A 86 1.90 0.24 23.52
CA GLN A 86 0.95 1.36 23.59
C GLN A 86 0.41 1.48 25.00
N THR A 87 0.10 2.70 25.42
CA THR A 87 -0.49 2.94 26.74
C THR A 87 -1.93 3.45 26.62
N PHE A 88 -2.88 2.62 27.05
CA PHE A 88 -4.26 3.02 27.24
C PHE A 88 -4.49 3.52 28.67
N LYS A 89 -5.38 4.49 28.83
CA LYS A 89 -5.94 4.85 30.13
C LYS A 89 -6.95 3.78 30.56
N ALA A 90 -7.21 3.65 31.87
CA ALA A 90 -7.95 2.54 32.48
C ALA A 90 -9.32 2.18 31.84
N THR A 91 -9.98 3.11 31.14
CA THR A 91 -11.27 2.87 30.46
C THR A 91 -11.17 2.85 28.94
N GLU A 92 -10.06 3.30 28.34
CA GLU A 92 -9.91 3.42 26.89
C GLU A 92 -9.87 2.04 26.21
N GLU A 93 -9.31 1.02 26.86
CA GLU A 93 -9.22 -0.34 26.31
C GLU A 93 -10.59 -0.93 25.97
N LYS A 94 -11.62 -0.59 26.76
CA LYS A 94 -12.99 -1.08 26.55
C LYS A 94 -13.56 -0.63 25.22
N LEU A 95 -13.12 0.51 24.70
CA LEU A 95 -13.56 1.05 23.41
C LEU A 95 -13.11 0.20 22.22
N PHE A 96 -12.14 -0.70 22.43
CA PHE A 96 -11.55 -1.53 21.37
C PHE A 96 -11.98 -3.01 21.40
N GLN A 97 -13.03 -3.33 22.16
CA GLN A 97 -13.55 -4.69 22.28
C GLN A 97 -14.44 -5.08 21.09
N SER A 98 -14.01 -6.11 20.35
CA SER A 98 -14.78 -6.69 19.24
C SER A 98 -16.05 -7.37 19.74
N GLY A 99 -17.17 -7.18 19.03
CA GLY A 99 -18.48 -7.70 19.40
C GLY A 99 -19.21 -6.85 20.45
N VAL A 100 -18.54 -5.87 21.08
CA VAL A 100 -19.11 -4.97 22.09
C VAL A 100 -19.17 -3.54 21.59
N ASN A 101 -18.01 -2.93 21.33
CA ASN A 101 -17.89 -1.54 20.87
C ASN A 101 -17.35 -1.43 19.44
N MET A 102 -16.80 -2.53 18.91
CA MET A 102 -16.31 -2.64 17.54
C MET A 102 -16.90 -3.86 16.86
N LYS A 103 -17.10 -3.79 15.53
CA LYS A 103 -17.61 -4.92 14.73
C LYS A 103 -18.90 -5.54 15.31
N VAL A 104 -19.76 -4.70 15.88
CA VAL A 104 -21.08 -5.13 16.36
C VAL A 104 -21.94 -5.43 15.14
N TYR A 105 -22.43 -6.67 15.06
CA TYR A 105 -23.32 -7.07 13.97
C TYR A 105 -24.66 -6.38 14.12
N ILE A 106 -24.96 -5.46 13.21
CA ILE A 106 -26.32 -4.94 13.05
C ILE A 106 -27.09 -6.00 12.27
N ARG A 107 -28.03 -6.68 12.95
CA ARG A 107 -28.92 -7.63 12.28
C ARG A 107 -29.76 -6.87 11.26
N ALA A 108 -29.76 -7.34 10.02
CA ALA A 108 -30.62 -6.77 9.00
C ALA A 108 -32.09 -7.04 9.39
N SER A 109 -32.85 -5.99 9.65
CA SER A 109 -34.30 -6.04 9.80
C SER A 109 -34.93 -5.74 8.43
N GLY A 110 -34.93 -6.72 7.54
CA GLY A 110 -35.46 -6.53 6.19
C GLY A 110 -35.36 -7.79 5.32
N PRO A 111 -36.04 -7.79 4.16
CA PRO A 111 -35.97 -8.90 3.22
C PRO A 111 -34.55 -9.09 2.68
N ALA A 112 -34.16 -10.35 2.46
CA ALA A 112 -32.83 -10.69 1.92
C ALA A 112 -32.60 -10.14 0.50
N ASN A 113 -33.68 -9.82 -0.21
CA ASN A 113 -33.67 -9.34 -1.58
C ASN A 113 -34.43 -8.01 -1.67
N VAL A 114 -33.92 -7.11 -2.52
CA VAL A 114 -34.60 -5.87 -2.89
C VAL A 114 -34.87 -5.91 -4.39
N THR A 115 -36.12 -5.68 -4.79
CA THR A 115 -36.48 -5.53 -6.21
C THR A 115 -36.29 -4.07 -6.60
N VAL A 116 -35.32 -3.80 -7.48
CA VAL A 116 -35.12 -2.47 -8.04
C VAL A 116 -36.04 -2.33 -9.25
N LEU A 117 -37.06 -1.49 -9.12
CA LEU A 117 -37.99 -1.17 -10.21
C LEU A 117 -37.46 0.02 -11.02
N PRO A 118 -37.76 0.11 -12.33
CA PRO A 118 -37.46 1.30 -13.13
C PRO A 118 -38.07 2.55 -12.51
N LYS A 119 -37.40 3.69 -12.68
CA LYS A 119 -37.93 5.00 -12.26
C LYS A 119 -39.28 5.22 -12.94
N LYS A 120 -40.34 5.48 -12.15
CA LYS A 120 -41.65 5.85 -12.71
C LYS A 120 -41.59 7.30 -13.19
N GLU A 121 -42.18 7.57 -14.36
CA GLU A 121 -42.35 8.95 -14.85
C GLU A 121 -43.06 9.81 -13.80
N GLY A 122 -42.54 11.01 -13.54
CA GLY A 122 -43.10 11.95 -12.56
C GLY A 122 -42.60 11.83 -11.11
N GLN A 123 -41.70 10.90 -10.78
CA GLN A 123 -41.08 10.88 -9.45
C GLN A 123 -40.03 12.01 -9.31
N PRO A 124 -40.17 12.89 -8.29
CA PRO A 124 -39.17 13.92 -8.04
C PRO A 124 -37.82 13.28 -7.71
N GLU A 125 -36.74 13.87 -8.21
CA GLU A 125 -35.41 13.53 -7.72
C GLU A 125 -35.38 13.86 -6.23
N VAL A 126 -35.34 12.83 -5.40
CA VAL A 126 -34.96 13.00 -4.00
C VAL A 126 -33.50 13.40 -4.04
N GLU A 127 -33.23 14.69 -3.85
CA GLU A 127 -31.87 15.18 -3.65
C GLU A 127 -31.25 14.36 -2.52
N SER A 128 -30.36 13.42 -2.88
CA SER A 128 -29.62 12.66 -1.90
C SER A 128 -28.75 13.66 -1.14
N SER A 129 -29.15 13.92 0.10
CA SER A 129 -28.39 14.76 1.00
C SER A 129 -26.98 14.19 1.16
N THR A 130 -25.99 14.93 0.67
CA THR A 130 -24.59 14.91 1.13
C THR A 130 -23.72 13.67 0.81
N VAL A 131 -23.66 13.20 -0.44
CA VAL A 131 -22.44 12.53 -0.94
C VAL A 131 -22.06 13.04 -2.34
N LYS A 132 -21.21 14.08 -2.40
CA LYS A 132 -20.64 14.62 -3.66
C LYS A 132 -19.67 13.68 -4.40
N VAL A 133 -19.47 12.45 -3.94
CA VAL A 133 -18.53 11.49 -4.54
C VAL A 133 -19.25 10.16 -4.76
N GLY A 134 -19.62 9.89 -6.02
CA GLY A 134 -20.16 8.58 -6.40
C GLY A 134 -19.15 7.45 -6.19
N PRO A 135 -19.60 6.19 -6.07
CA PRO A 135 -18.72 5.03 -5.96
C PRO A 135 -17.79 4.93 -7.17
N SER A 136 -16.62 4.32 -6.99
CA SER A 136 -15.68 4.12 -8.12
C SER A 136 -16.09 2.96 -9.03
N GLY A 137 -16.98 2.07 -8.55
CA GLY A 137 -17.45 0.91 -9.26
C GLY A 137 -18.31 0.00 -8.37
N TYR A 138 -18.69 -1.15 -8.92
CA TYR A 138 -19.48 -2.18 -8.22
C TYR A 138 -19.11 -3.57 -8.75
N TYR A 139 -19.44 -4.62 -7.98
CA TYR A 139 -19.33 -6.00 -8.47
C TYR A 139 -20.63 -6.43 -9.14
N TYR A 140 -20.50 -7.03 -10.32
CA TYR A 140 -21.58 -7.76 -10.98
C TYR A 140 -21.09 -9.16 -11.31
N GLN A 141 -21.77 -10.19 -10.78
CA GLN A 141 -21.39 -11.60 -10.96
C GLN A 141 -19.92 -11.90 -10.65
N GLY A 142 -19.37 -11.28 -9.59
CA GLY A 142 -17.97 -11.48 -9.18
C GLY A 142 -16.92 -10.68 -9.98
N VAL A 143 -17.36 -9.86 -10.94
CA VAL A 143 -16.49 -9.02 -11.78
C VAL A 143 -16.67 -7.55 -11.45
N TRP A 144 -15.56 -6.84 -11.25
CA TRP A 144 -15.56 -5.41 -10.99
C TRP A 144 -15.93 -4.59 -12.23
N GLN A 145 -16.96 -3.74 -12.09
CA GLN A 145 -17.42 -2.78 -13.09
C GLN A 145 -17.01 -1.38 -12.63
N ALA A 146 -16.06 -0.75 -13.34
CA ALA A 146 -15.62 0.60 -13.03
C ALA A 146 -16.59 1.65 -13.58
N LEU A 147 -16.85 2.70 -12.80
CA LEU A 147 -17.67 3.86 -13.20
C LEU A 147 -16.82 5.02 -13.74
N SER A 148 -15.49 4.91 -13.70
CA SER A 148 -14.53 5.93 -14.16
C SER A 148 -14.37 5.98 -15.70
N GLY A 149 -15.31 5.44 -16.46
CA GLY A 149 -15.30 5.40 -17.93
C GLY A 149 -14.32 4.41 -18.58
N THR A 150 -13.38 3.84 -17.81
CA THR A 150 -12.49 2.79 -18.31
C THR A 150 -13.18 1.42 -18.23
N LYS A 151 -13.41 0.78 -19.38
CA LYS A 151 -13.95 -0.58 -19.42
C LYS A 151 -12.92 -1.58 -18.87
N VAL A 152 -13.24 -2.21 -17.74
CA VAL A 152 -12.40 -3.24 -17.12
C VAL A 152 -12.57 -4.53 -17.90
N ARG A 153 -11.46 -5.05 -18.44
CA ARG A 153 -11.43 -6.33 -19.16
C ARG A 153 -11.05 -7.45 -18.22
N GLN A 154 -11.52 -8.65 -18.49
CA GLN A 154 -11.07 -9.87 -17.83
C GLN A 154 -9.92 -10.48 -18.64
N PHE A 155 -8.88 -10.94 -17.96
CA PHE A 155 -7.68 -11.48 -18.59
C PHE A 155 -7.43 -12.93 -18.19
N ASN A 156 -7.36 -13.82 -19.18
CA ASN A 156 -6.77 -15.14 -19.00
C ASN A 156 -5.24 -15.08 -19.19
N ALA A 157 -4.53 -16.16 -18.89
CA ALA A 157 -3.06 -16.19 -18.96
C ALA A 157 -2.49 -15.73 -20.32
N ALA A 158 -3.11 -16.14 -21.44
CA ALA A 158 -2.70 -15.73 -22.78
C ALA A 158 -2.87 -14.21 -23.00
N ALA A 159 -4.01 -13.64 -22.56
CA ALA A 159 -4.27 -12.21 -22.65
C ALA A 159 -3.33 -11.39 -21.75
N ILE A 160 -2.97 -11.90 -20.55
CA ILE A 160 -1.97 -11.27 -19.68
C ILE A 160 -0.61 -11.26 -20.39
N SER A 161 -0.15 -12.41 -20.89
CA SER A 161 1.13 -12.52 -21.60
C SER A 161 1.19 -11.59 -22.81
N GLN A 162 0.14 -11.58 -23.64
CA GLN A 162 0.06 -10.69 -24.79
C GLN A 162 0.07 -9.20 -24.42
N CYS A 163 -0.59 -8.83 -23.30
CA CYS A 163 -0.57 -7.46 -22.80
C CYS A 163 0.82 -7.03 -22.33
N LEU A 164 1.51 -7.90 -21.59
CA LEU A 164 2.82 -7.60 -21.01
C LEU A 164 4.00 -7.87 -21.95
N LYS A 165 3.75 -8.42 -23.15
CA LYS A 165 4.78 -8.75 -24.14
C LYS A 165 5.68 -7.55 -24.44
N GLY A 166 6.99 -7.75 -24.30
CA GLY A 166 8.01 -6.72 -24.49
C GLY A 166 8.11 -5.68 -23.37
N LYS A 167 7.38 -5.82 -22.27
CA LYS A 167 7.31 -4.80 -21.20
C LYS A 167 8.13 -5.17 -19.98
N VAL A 168 8.56 -4.12 -19.27
CA VAL A 168 9.14 -4.21 -17.93
C VAL A 168 8.16 -3.63 -16.91
N VAL A 169 7.70 -4.46 -15.99
CA VAL A 169 6.79 -4.08 -14.90
C VAL A 169 7.56 -3.88 -13.61
N HIS A 170 7.62 -2.65 -13.14
CA HIS A 170 8.26 -2.21 -11.90
C HIS A 170 7.23 -2.10 -10.79
N MET A 171 7.25 -3.03 -9.84
CA MET A 171 6.35 -3.06 -8.69
C MET A 171 7.05 -2.57 -7.43
N HIS A 172 6.54 -1.50 -6.83
CA HIS A 172 7.13 -0.89 -5.63
C HIS A 172 6.11 -0.73 -4.52
N GLY A 173 6.43 -1.17 -3.30
CA GLY A 173 5.46 -0.98 -2.22
C GLY A 173 5.66 -1.83 -0.99
N ASP A 174 4.56 -2.09 -0.32
CA ASP A 174 4.49 -3.02 0.79
C ASP A 174 4.04 -4.42 0.31
N SER A 175 3.73 -5.30 1.26
CA SER A 175 3.24 -6.65 0.99
C SER A 175 1.98 -6.70 0.14
N THR A 176 1.22 -5.60 0.04
CA THR A 176 0.01 -5.56 -0.78
C THR A 176 0.39 -5.57 -2.27
N ILE A 177 1.38 -4.78 -2.69
CA ILE A 177 1.91 -4.83 -4.06
C ILE A 177 2.63 -6.15 -4.34
N ARG A 178 3.27 -6.77 -3.34
CA ARG A 178 3.84 -8.12 -3.48
C ARG A 178 2.80 -9.15 -3.96
N GLN A 179 1.55 -9.06 -3.52
CA GLN A 179 0.48 -9.96 -3.99
C GLN A 179 0.26 -9.88 -5.51
N PHE A 180 0.54 -8.74 -6.15
CA PHE A 180 0.44 -8.62 -7.61
C PHE A 180 1.55 -9.40 -8.30
N PHE A 181 2.78 -9.31 -7.79
CA PHE A 181 3.91 -10.10 -8.26
C PHE A 181 3.61 -11.60 -8.13
N GLU A 182 3.19 -12.02 -6.94
CA GLU A 182 2.84 -13.41 -6.64
C GLU A 182 1.70 -13.92 -7.54
N PHE A 183 0.69 -13.07 -7.79
CA PHE A 183 -0.40 -13.40 -8.71
C PHE A 183 0.11 -13.62 -10.14
N LEU A 184 0.89 -12.69 -10.70
CA LEU A 184 1.40 -12.82 -12.07
C LEU A 184 2.31 -14.03 -12.22
N ASN A 185 3.21 -14.27 -11.24
CA ASN A 185 4.12 -15.42 -11.24
C ASN A 185 3.35 -16.75 -11.19
N ALA A 186 2.22 -16.81 -10.48
CA ALA A 186 1.37 -17.98 -10.44
C ALA A 186 0.46 -18.12 -11.69
N ALA A 187 0.04 -17.00 -12.29
CA ALA A 187 -0.91 -16.99 -13.41
C ALA A 187 -0.24 -17.23 -14.78
N LEU A 188 1.06 -16.96 -14.90
CA LEU A 188 1.81 -17.07 -16.15
C LEU A 188 2.84 -18.21 -16.08
N PRO A 189 2.58 -19.38 -16.70
CA PRO A 189 3.52 -20.49 -16.68
C PRO A 189 4.91 -20.16 -17.27
N GLY A 190 4.97 -19.24 -18.23
CA GLY A 190 6.20 -18.77 -18.88
C GLY A 190 7.01 -17.78 -18.04
N LEU A 191 6.40 -17.13 -17.05
CA LEU A 191 7.07 -16.18 -16.16
C LEU A 191 7.80 -16.96 -15.07
N LYS A 192 9.13 -17.02 -15.13
CA LYS A 192 9.97 -17.77 -14.19
C LYS A 192 10.68 -16.83 -13.24
N GLU A 193 10.47 -17.03 -11.94
CA GLU A 193 11.19 -16.30 -10.90
C GLU A 193 12.70 -16.62 -10.98
N PHE A 194 13.52 -15.58 -11.02
CA PHE A 194 14.96 -15.69 -10.87
C PHE A 194 15.31 -15.50 -9.39
N ASP A 195 15.91 -16.52 -8.78
CA ASP A 195 16.23 -16.49 -7.35
C ASP A 195 17.35 -15.48 -7.06
N LEU A 196 16.98 -14.37 -6.42
CA LEU A 196 17.91 -13.34 -5.96
C LEU A 196 18.45 -13.63 -4.55
N HIS A 197 18.18 -14.82 -4.01
CA HIS A 197 18.44 -15.22 -2.63
C HIS A 197 17.86 -14.22 -1.61
N SER A 198 16.70 -13.68 -1.97
CA SER A 198 15.99 -12.68 -1.19
C SER A 198 15.07 -13.33 -0.15
N GLN A 199 14.82 -12.62 0.95
CA GLN A 199 13.80 -13.04 1.91
C GLN A 199 12.41 -12.98 1.26
N ARG A 200 11.67 -14.10 1.30
CA ARG A 200 10.36 -14.27 0.67
C ARG A 200 9.27 -13.25 1.08
N VAL A 201 9.43 -12.54 2.20
CA VAL A 201 8.43 -11.57 2.67
C VAL A 201 8.69 -10.15 2.12
N ALA A 202 9.95 -9.77 1.91
CA ALA A 202 10.32 -8.40 1.55
C ALA A 202 10.97 -8.29 0.15
N GLY A 203 11.44 -9.38 -0.45
CA GLY A 203 12.15 -9.31 -1.72
C GLY A 203 13.56 -8.69 -1.58
N PRO A 204 14.14 -8.16 -2.67
CA PRO A 204 13.53 -7.97 -3.99
C PRO A 204 13.21 -9.28 -4.72
N PHE A 205 12.23 -9.25 -5.63
CA PHE A 205 11.93 -10.36 -6.53
C PHE A 205 12.07 -9.94 -7.99
N MET A 206 12.36 -10.92 -8.84
CA MET A 206 12.47 -10.76 -10.28
C MET A 206 11.92 -12.01 -10.95
N ALA A 207 11.11 -11.85 -11.99
CA ALA A 207 10.66 -12.95 -12.82
C ALA A 207 10.71 -12.56 -14.30
N LEU A 208 11.05 -13.53 -15.15
CA LEU A 208 11.29 -13.35 -16.59
C LEU A 208 10.48 -14.35 -17.40
N ASP A 209 9.83 -13.87 -18.45
CA ASP A 209 9.36 -14.69 -19.57
C ASP A 209 10.22 -14.36 -20.78
N TYR A 210 11.19 -15.24 -21.08
CA TYR A 210 12.13 -15.04 -22.17
C TYR A 210 11.46 -15.06 -23.54
N ALA A 211 10.44 -15.91 -23.74
CA ALA A 211 9.77 -16.06 -25.03
C ALA A 211 8.96 -14.81 -25.41
N ASN A 212 8.37 -14.16 -24.41
CA ASN A 212 7.56 -12.96 -24.59
C ASN A 212 8.30 -11.66 -24.24
N ASN A 213 9.57 -11.74 -23.86
CA ASN A 213 10.39 -10.61 -23.39
C ASN A 213 9.68 -9.80 -22.29
N ILE A 214 9.19 -10.50 -21.26
CA ILE A 214 8.50 -9.88 -20.11
C ILE A 214 9.42 -9.90 -18.91
N LEU A 215 9.57 -8.77 -18.24
CA LEU A 215 10.33 -8.66 -16.99
C LEU A 215 9.47 -8.05 -15.91
N VAL A 216 9.25 -8.78 -14.82
CA VAL A 216 8.51 -8.27 -13.65
C VAL A 216 9.47 -8.17 -12.48
N LYS A 217 9.52 -7.00 -11.82
CA LYS A 217 10.38 -6.73 -10.66
C LYS A 217 9.51 -6.28 -9.49
N PHE A 218 9.79 -6.79 -8.30
CA PHE A 218 9.21 -6.28 -7.06
C PHE A 218 10.30 -5.78 -6.11
N ARG A 219 10.09 -4.60 -5.54
CA ARG A 219 10.88 -4.08 -4.43
C ARG A 219 10.01 -3.57 -3.29
N PHE A 220 10.37 -3.98 -2.08
CA PHE A 220 9.83 -3.38 -0.87
C PHE A 220 10.23 -1.91 -0.73
N HIS A 221 9.34 -1.11 -0.15
CA HIS A 221 9.67 0.24 0.27
C HIS A 221 10.66 0.26 1.45
N SER A 222 11.54 1.24 1.50
CA SER A 222 12.45 1.49 2.64
C SER A 222 11.69 1.95 3.91
N PRO A 223 12.30 1.87 5.12
CA PRO A 223 11.71 2.21 6.42
C PRO A 223 10.67 3.34 6.48
N PRO A 224 9.65 3.22 7.36
CA PRO A 224 9.48 2.16 8.37
C PRO A 224 8.89 0.87 7.78
N ILE A 225 9.54 -0.28 8.00
CA ILE A 225 9.04 -1.59 7.57
C ILE A 225 8.56 -2.38 8.79
N GLN A 226 7.34 -2.90 8.74
CA GLN A 226 6.71 -3.66 9.84
C GLN A 226 6.64 -5.18 9.53
N SER A 227 7.64 -5.70 8.81
CA SER A 227 7.80 -7.11 8.43
C SER A 227 9.10 -7.69 9.01
N PRO A 228 9.49 -8.95 8.70
CA PRO A 228 10.77 -9.52 9.11
C PRO A 228 11.99 -8.68 8.71
N PRO A 229 13.17 -8.92 9.31
CA PRO A 229 14.36 -8.10 9.09
C PRO A 229 14.80 -8.00 7.62
N VAL A 230 15.15 -6.80 7.17
CA VAL A 230 15.61 -6.49 5.82
C VAL A 230 17.00 -5.88 5.88
N LEU A 231 17.94 -6.42 5.08
CA LEU A 231 19.31 -5.89 5.00
C LEU A 231 19.33 -4.45 4.48
N THR A 232 20.17 -3.60 5.08
CA THR A 232 20.31 -2.18 4.68
C THR A 232 20.69 -2.03 3.21
N SER A 233 21.53 -2.92 2.69
CA SER A 233 21.95 -2.96 1.29
C SER A 233 20.80 -3.13 0.30
N LYS A 234 19.66 -3.69 0.75
CA LYS A 234 18.46 -3.92 -0.06
C LYS A 234 17.38 -2.85 0.13
N LEU A 235 17.51 -1.97 1.12
CA LEU A 235 16.55 -0.89 1.37
C LEU A 235 16.58 0.13 0.24
N ARG A 236 15.42 0.36 -0.39
CA ARG A 236 15.27 1.32 -1.49
C ARG A 236 13.99 2.13 -1.32
N TYR A 237 14.10 3.45 -1.44
CA TYR A 237 12.93 4.32 -1.42
C TYR A 237 12.26 4.30 -2.79
N ILE A 238 10.92 4.21 -2.82
CA ILE A 238 10.13 4.16 -4.07
C ILE A 238 10.49 5.33 -4.99
N ALA A 239 10.65 6.54 -4.45
CA ALA A 239 11.03 7.72 -5.22
C ALA A 239 12.41 7.57 -5.89
N ASN A 240 13.40 6.99 -5.20
CA ASN A 240 14.74 6.76 -5.77
C ASN A 240 14.66 5.75 -6.92
N GLU A 241 13.93 4.64 -6.71
CA GLU A 241 13.75 3.64 -7.76
C GLU A 241 13.05 4.21 -8.98
N ILE A 242 12.03 5.07 -8.80
CA ILE A 242 11.32 5.75 -9.89
C ILE A 242 12.24 6.74 -10.63
N ASP A 243 13.06 7.51 -9.90
CA ASP A 243 14.00 8.45 -10.52
C ASP A 243 15.09 7.74 -11.33
N ASP A 244 15.46 6.51 -10.97
CA ASP A 244 16.47 5.71 -11.68
C ASP A 244 15.93 5.02 -12.94
N LEU A 245 14.62 5.14 -13.23
CA LEU A 245 14.03 4.59 -14.45
C LEU A 245 14.29 5.48 -15.66
N ILE A 246 14.63 4.87 -16.79
CA ILE A 246 14.58 5.54 -18.09
C ILE A 246 13.13 5.91 -18.44
N GLY A 247 12.20 4.96 -18.25
CA GLY A 247 10.79 5.11 -18.63
C GLY A 247 10.54 4.71 -20.09
N GLY A 248 9.34 5.03 -20.60
CA GLY A 248 8.94 4.84 -21.99
C GLY A 248 7.75 3.90 -22.16
N THR A 249 7.36 3.65 -23.42
CA THR A 249 6.16 2.89 -23.81
C THR A 249 6.14 1.43 -23.33
N ASP A 250 7.30 0.88 -23.03
CA ASP A 250 7.48 -0.49 -22.54
C ASP A 250 7.72 -0.56 -21.02
N THR A 251 7.74 0.59 -20.35
CA THR A 251 7.88 0.66 -18.90
C THR A 251 6.51 0.84 -18.24
N VAL A 252 6.22 -0.04 -17.29
CA VAL A 252 5.02 0.04 -16.44
C VAL A 252 5.46 0.13 -15.00
N VAL A 253 4.99 1.14 -14.28
CA VAL A 253 5.26 1.33 -12.84
C VAL A 253 3.96 1.13 -12.09
N VAL A 254 3.95 0.19 -11.13
CA VAL A 254 2.85 0.05 -10.17
C VAL A 254 3.36 0.22 -8.76
N PHE A 255 2.71 1.10 -7.98
CA PHE A 255 3.09 1.26 -6.59
C PHE A 255 1.93 1.44 -5.62
N GLY A 256 2.17 1.10 -4.37
CA GLY A 256 1.22 1.19 -3.27
C GLY A 256 1.97 1.17 -1.94
N ILE A 257 1.67 2.13 -1.06
CA ILE A 257 2.36 2.28 0.21
C ILE A 257 1.40 2.86 1.23
N TRP A 258 1.08 2.10 2.27
CA TRP A 258 0.23 2.59 3.36
C TRP A 258 0.27 1.68 4.60
N ALA A 259 0.43 0.37 4.42
CA ALA A 259 0.21 -0.61 5.49
C ALA A 259 1.15 -0.40 6.68
N HIS A 260 2.38 0.02 6.40
CA HIS A 260 3.42 0.25 7.42
C HIS A 260 3.42 1.67 8.01
N PHE A 261 2.54 2.54 7.50
CA PHE A 261 2.35 3.90 8.00
C PHE A 261 1.14 3.98 8.93
N ALA A 262 0.48 2.85 9.22
CA ALA A 262 -0.76 2.78 10.00
C ALA A 262 -0.64 3.41 11.40
N THR A 263 0.55 3.35 11.99
CA THR A 263 0.82 3.83 13.35
C THR A 263 1.45 5.20 13.41
N TYR A 264 1.92 5.74 12.29
CA TYR A 264 2.66 6.98 12.24
C TYR A 264 1.76 8.21 12.16
N PRO A 265 2.22 9.39 12.64
CA PRO A 265 1.58 10.66 12.32
C PRO A 265 1.42 10.84 10.81
N MET A 266 0.30 11.42 10.38
CA MET A 266 -0.04 11.55 8.96
C MET A 266 0.99 12.37 8.18
N GLN A 267 1.69 13.30 8.85
CA GLN A 267 2.74 14.14 8.28
C GLN A 267 3.89 13.30 7.70
N ILE A 268 4.24 12.18 8.35
CA ILE A 268 5.27 11.25 7.86
C ILE A 268 4.82 10.60 6.54
N TYR A 269 3.55 10.22 6.47
CA TYR A 269 2.96 9.64 5.27
C TYR A 269 2.85 10.67 4.13
N ILE A 270 2.41 11.90 4.43
CA ILE A 270 2.37 13.00 3.46
C ILE A 270 3.76 13.27 2.88
N ARG A 271 4.80 13.40 3.70
CA ARG A 271 6.20 13.61 3.25
C ARG A 271 6.69 12.47 2.35
N ARG A 272 6.35 11.23 2.71
CA ARG A 272 6.66 10.05 1.90
C ARG A 272 6.01 10.16 0.51
N LEU A 273 4.72 10.46 0.45
CA LEU A 273 4.02 10.57 -0.82
C LEU A 273 4.44 11.79 -1.64
N GLN A 274 4.78 12.93 -1.02
CA GLN A 274 5.34 14.09 -1.74
C GLN A 274 6.64 13.74 -2.47
N SER A 275 7.50 12.94 -1.83
CA SER A 275 8.73 12.47 -2.47
C SER A 275 8.44 11.60 -3.69
N ILE A 276 7.48 10.67 -3.57
CA ILE A 276 7.05 9.79 -4.66
C ILE A 276 6.38 10.60 -5.78
N ARG A 277 5.48 11.54 -5.44
CA ARG A 277 4.81 12.42 -6.40
C ARG A 277 5.83 13.16 -7.26
N ARG A 278 6.86 13.76 -6.65
CA ARG A 278 7.93 14.47 -7.38
C ARG A 278 8.68 13.56 -8.35
N ALA A 279 9.00 12.33 -7.93
CA ALA A 279 9.67 11.35 -8.79
C ALA A 279 8.77 10.91 -9.97
N VAL A 280 7.47 10.70 -9.72
CA VAL A 280 6.48 10.39 -10.76
C VAL A 280 6.34 11.54 -11.75
N VAL A 281 6.26 12.80 -11.29
CA VAL A 281 6.22 13.98 -12.17
C VAL A 281 7.46 14.00 -13.07
N ARG A 282 8.67 13.91 -12.50
CA ARG A 282 9.90 13.85 -13.29
C ARG A 282 9.95 12.68 -14.27
N LEU A 283 9.36 11.53 -13.93
CA LEU A 283 9.31 10.36 -14.82
C LEU A 283 8.39 10.62 -16.01
N LEU A 284 7.21 11.17 -15.77
CA LEU A 284 6.25 11.48 -16.82
C LEU A 284 6.70 12.66 -17.68
N ASP A 285 7.44 13.63 -17.12
CA ASP A 285 8.03 14.73 -17.89
C ASP A 285 9.10 14.22 -18.86
N ARG A 286 10.00 13.33 -18.41
CA ARG A 286 11.08 12.80 -19.25
C ARG A 286 10.65 11.67 -20.18
N ALA A 287 9.62 10.91 -19.80
CA ALA A 287 9.17 9.72 -20.52
C ALA A 287 7.65 9.58 -20.43
N PRO A 288 6.88 10.43 -21.13
CA PRO A 288 5.43 10.51 -21.04
C PRO A 288 4.70 9.23 -21.50
N GLY A 289 5.37 8.36 -22.25
CA GLY A 289 4.84 7.04 -22.64
C GLY A 289 4.82 6.01 -21.50
N THR A 290 5.37 6.33 -20.32
CA THR A 290 5.39 5.42 -19.17
C THR A 290 4.01 5.27 -18.55
N VAL A 291 3.54 4.04 -18.36
CA VAL A 291 2.29 3.79 -17.63
C VAL A 291 2.56 3.77 -16.12
N VAL A 292 1.91 4.65 -15.36
CA VAL A 292 2.01 4.69 -13.89
C VAL A 292 0.66 4.38 -13.26
N VAL A 293 0.61 3.30 -12.48
CA VAL A 293 -0.59 2.82 -11.79
C VAL A 293 -0.37 2.85 -10.28
N ILE A 294 -1.32 3.43 -9.55
CA ILE A 294 -1.23 3.57 -8.10
C ILE A 294 -2.34 2.75 -7.45
N ARG A 295 -1.94 1.83 -6.58
CA ARG A 295 -2.87 1.09 -5.73
C ARG A 295 -3.15 1.87 -4.46
N THR A 296 -4.41 2.15 -4.17
CA THR A 296 -4.80 2.79 -2.92
C THR A 296 -4.69 1.84 -1.72
N GLY A 297 -4.84 2.36 -0.50
CA GLY A 297 -5.10 1.53 0.68
C GLY A 297 -6.41 0.75 0.57
N THR A 298 -6.59 -0.25 1.43
CA THR A 298 -7.81 -1.07 1.52
C THR A 298 -8.40 -1.06 2.94
N PRO A 299 -9.72 -1.24 3.11
CA PRO A 299 -10.26 -1.76 4.35
C PRO A 299 -9.50 -3.01 4.78
N ARG A 300 -9.28 -3.15 6.08
CA ARG A 300 -8.47 -4.22 6.62
C ARG A 300 -9.09 -4.81 7.88
N ASP A 301 -8.48 -5.90 8.35
CA ASP A 301 -8.70 -6.42 9.69
C ASP A 301 -8.48 -5.32 10.73
N VAL A 302 -9.50 -5.05 11.53
CA VAL A 302 -9.41 -4.09 12.64
C VAL A 302 -8.95 -4.82 13.89
N THR A 303 -7.84 -4.34 14.45
CA THR A 303 -7.18 -4.80 15.68
C THR A 303 -6.88 -3.59 16.58
N LEU A 304 -6.32 -3.83 17.77
CA LEU A 304 -5.84 -2.76 18.66
C LEU A 304 -4.78 -1.86 18.00
N ILE A 305 -3.97 -2.42 17.10
CA ILE A 305 -2.82 -1.74 16.48
C ILE A 305 -3.23 -1.07 15.18
N TYR A 306 -4.09 -1.76 14.42
CA TYR A 306 -4.38 -1.43 13.05
C TYR A 306 -5.87 -1.21 12.86
N ASN A 307 -6.20 -0.09 12.21
CA ASN A 307 -7.59 0.31 12.03
C ASN A 307 -7.88 0.83 10.63
N ASP A 308 -9.15 0.70 10.26
CA ASP A 308 -9.71 1.21 9.03
C ASP A 308 -9.81 2.74 9.03
N TRP A 309 -10.00 3.38 10.19
CA TRP A 309 -10.04 4.84 10.30
C TRP A 309 -8.78 5.51 9.76
N HIS A 310 -7.60 5.05 10.17
CA HIS A 310 -6.33 5.56 9.66
C HIS A 310 -6.07 5.14 8.22
N SER A 311 -6.42 3.90 7.88
CA SER A 311 -6.28 3.39 6.51
C SER A 311 -7.10 4.25 5.54
N LEU A 312 -8.28 4.72 5.96
CA LEU A 312 -9.10 5.67 5.23
C LEU A 312 -8.43 7.05 5.11
N GLN A 313 -7.73 7.53 6.14
CA GLN A 313 -6.97 8.78 6.02
C GLN A 313 -5.84 8.65 5.00
N CYS A 314 -5.04 7.56 5.05
CA CYS A 314 -4.02 7.28 4.05
C CYS A 314 -4.61 7.22 2.64
N TYR A 315 -5.75 6.56 2.48
CA TYR A 315 -6.51 6.50 1.24
C TYR A 315 -6.86 7.91 0.71
N LYS A 316 -7.47 8.76 1.53
CA LYS A 316 -7.86 10.14 1.15
C LYS A 316 -6.65 10.99 0.77
N VAL A 317 -5.57 10.91 1.56
CA VAL A 317 -4.34 11.64 1.30
C VAL A 317 -3.72 11.18 -0.01
N LEU A 318 -3.61 9.88 -0.27
CA LEU A 318 -3.04 9.36 -1.52
C LEU A 318 -3.85 9.82 -2.74
N ARG A 319 -5.19 9.73 -2.70
CA ARG A 319 -6.04 10.21 -3.80
C ARG A 319 -5.84 11.70 -4.07
N THR A 320 -5.78 12.50 -3.01
CA THR A 320 -5.55 13.95 -3.13
C THR A 320 -4.15 14.24 -3.66
N MET A 321 -3.14 13.54 -3.15
CA MET A 321 -1.74 13.72 -3.49
C MET A 321 -1.43 13.41 -4.95
N PHE A 322 -2.20 12.56 -5.63
CA PHE A 322 -1.97 12.22 -7.03
C PHE A 322 -3.05 12.74 -7.98
N LYS A 323 -4.03 13.48 -7.46
CA LYS A 323 -5.05 14.15 -8.29
C LYS A 323 -4.38 15.06 -9.32
N GLY A 324 -4.91 15.04 -10.54
CA GLY A 324 -4.47 15.87 -11.66
C GLY A 324 -3.17 15.43 -12.34
N LEU A 325 -2.54 14.33 -11.91
CA LEU A 325 -1.43 13.73 -12.66
C LEU A 325 -1.95 12.72 -13.68
N ASN A 326 -1.19 12.53 -14.77
CA ASN A 326 -1.43 11.48 -15.76
C ASN A 326 -1.03 10.10 -15.20
N VAL A 327 -1.81 9.62 -14.22
CA VAL A 327 -1.62 8.34 -13.55
C VAL A 327 -2.97 7.63 -13.42
N HIS A 328 -2.94 6.31 -13.33
CA HIS A 328 -4.14 5.50 -13.11
C HIS A 328 -4.25 5.08 -11.64
N LEU A 329 -5.48 4.92 -11.15
CA LEU A 329 -5.75 4.46 -9.79
C LEU A 329 -6.47 3.12 -9.81
N ILE A 330 -5.94 2.15 -9.06
CA ILE A 330 -6.70 0.98 -8.62
C ILE A 330 -7.28 1.37 -7.26
N ASP A 331 -8.58 1.69 -7.25
CA ASP A 331 -9.33 2.06 -6.03
C ASP A 331 -9.60 0.81 -5.18
N ALA A 332 -8.52 0.27 -4.63
CA ALA A 332 -8.54 -0.95 -3.83
C ALA A 332 -9.43 -0.83 -2.60
N TRP A 333 -9.69 0.40 -2.14
CA TRP A 333 -10.59 0.65 -1.03
C TRP A 333 -12.01 0.26 -1.38
N GLU A 334 -12.53 0.83 -2.47
CA GLU A 334 -13.88 0.58 -2.96
C GLU A 334 -14.05 -0.87 -3.43
N MET A 335 -13.03 -1.43 -4.10
CA MET A 335 -13.07 -2.83 -4.55
C MET A 335 -13.17 -3.81 -3.37
N VAL A 336 -12.46 -3.57 -2.27
CA VAL A 336 -12.59 -4.46 -1.10
C VAL A 336 -13.87 -4.19 -0.33
N LEU A 337 -14.28 -2.93 -0.21
CA LEU A 337 -15.51 -2.54 0.48
C LEU A 337 -16.77 -3.11 -0.18
N ALA A 338 -16.79 -3.17 -1.52
CA ALA A 338 -17.92 -3.65 -2.30
C ALA A 338 -17.96 -5.19 -2.45
N HIS A 339 -16.95 -5.90 -1.95
CA HIS A 339 -16.91 -7.35 -2.05
C HIS A 339 -17.45 -8.01 -0.78
N HIS A 340 -18.13 -9.14 -0.93
CA HIS A 340 -18.68 -9.92 0.19
C HIS A 340 -17.61 -10.67 1.03
N LEU A 341 -16.34 -10.62 0.63
CA LEU A 341 -15.27 -11.34 1.32
C LEU A 341 -14.72 -10.50 2.47
N PRO A 342 -14.16 -11.11 3.53
CA PRO A 342 -13.71 -10.38 4.70
C PRO A 342 -12.67 -9.30 4.38
N HIS A 343 -12.76 -8.16 5.08
CA HIS A 343 -11.71 -7.16 5.05
C HIS A 343 -10.39 -7.74 5.59
N ASN A 344 -9.34 -7.66 4.77
CA ASN A 344 -8.01 -8.15 5.10
C ASN A 344 -6.97 -7.23 4.47
N VAL A 345 -5.88 -6.94 5.20
CA VAL A 345 -4.74 -6.19 4.63
C VAL A 345 -4.18 -6.86 3.37
N HIS A 346 -4.27 -8.19 3.28
CA HIS A 346 -4.02 -8.99 2.09
C HIS A 346 -5.34 -9.54 1.56
N PRO A 347 -6.05 -8.80 0.68
CA PRO A 347 -7.32 -9.25 0.12
C PRO A 347 -7.21 -10.65 -0.51
N PRO A 348 -8.27 -11.48 -0.41
CA PRO A 348 -8.30 -12.79 -1.05
C PRO A 348 -8.14 -12.74 -2.58
N ARG A 349 -7.75 -13.88 -3.16
CA ARG A 349 -7.41 -14.02 -4.58
C ARG A 349 -8.46 -13.45 -5.56
N PRO A 350 -9.80 -13.66 -5.40
CA PRO A 350 -10.78 -13.11 -6.34
C PRO A 350 -10.76 -11.57 -6.44
N ILE A 351 -10.45 -10.90 -5.32
CA ILE A 351 -10.31 -9.44 -5.31
C ILE A 351 -9.01 -9.02 -6.00
N ILE A 352 -7.90 -9.71 -5.71
CA ILE A 352 -6.60 -9.44 -6.35
C ILE A 352 -6.68 -9.65 -7.87
N GLU A 353 -7.37 -10.69 -8.32
CA GLU A 353 -7.60 -10.94 -9.74
C GLU A 353 -8.34 -9.77 -10.42
N ASN A 354 -9.40 -9.26 -9.78
CA ASN A 354 -10.09 -8.07 -10.28
C ASN A 354 -9.19 -6.83 -10.27
N MET A 355 -8.33 -6.65 -9.27
CA MET A 355 -7.35 -5.55 -9.26
C MET A 355 -6.32 -5.68 -10.37
N ILE A 356 -5.89 -6.91 -10.70
CA ILE A 356 -4.99 -7.19 -11.83
C ILE A 356 -5.70 -6.93 -13.16
N ASN A 357 -6.98 -7.28 -13.30
CA ASN A 357 -7.79 -6.93 -14.46
C ASN A 357 -7.86 -5.42 -14.69
N VAL A 358 -8.03 -4.62 -13.63
CA VAL A 358 -7.97 -3.15 -13.70
C VAL A 358 -6.57 -2.67 -14.11
N PHE A 359 -5.52 -3.18 -13.44
CA PHE A 359 -4.12 -2.86 -13.76
C PHE A 359 -3.79 -3.10 -15.24
N LEU A 360 -4.16 -4.25 -15.78
CA LEU A 360 -3.89 -4.63 -17.17
C LEU A 360 -4.77 -3.87 -18.17
N SER A 361 -5.99 -3.48 -17.77
CA SER A 361 -6.85 -2.63 -18.60
C SER A 361 -6.24 -1.24 -18.81
N TYR A 362 -5.54 -0.69 -17.82
CA TYR A 362 -4.75 0.54 -17.96
C TYR A 362 -3.46 0.35 -18.74
N THR A 363 -2.79 -0.79 -18.54
CA THR A 363 -1.51 -1.09 -19.19
C THR A 363 -1.67 -1.34 -20.69
N CYS A 364 -2.79 -1.94 -21.09
CA CYS A 364 -3.08 -2.33 -22.46
C CYS A 364 -4.52 -1.93 -22.82
N PRO A 365 -4.82 -0.64 -23.03
CA PRO A 365 -6.16 -0.24 -23.45
C PRO A 365 -6.48 -0.85 -24.81
N GLN A 366 -7.75 -1.23 -25.05
CA GLN A 366 -8.18 -1.50 -26.42
C GLN A 366 -7.99 -0.20 -27.22
N LYS A 367 -7.34 -0.28 -28.38
CA LYS A 367 -7.41 0.82 -29.35
C LYS A 367 -8.90 1.02 -29.63
N GLY A 368 -9.40 2.24 -29.40
CA GLY A 368 -10.76 2.59 -29.79
C GLY A 368 -10.95 2.23 -31.26
N GLY A 369 -12.06 1.55 -31.55
CA GLY A 369 -12.53 1.41 -32.93
C GLY A 369 -12.94 2.76 -33.49
#